data_AF-A0A6A5C5K0-F1
#
_entry.id   AF-A0A6A5C5K0-F1
#
_cell.length_a   1.000
_cell.length_b   1.000
_cell.length_c   1.000
_cell.angle_alpha   90.00
_cell.angle_beta   90.00
_cell.angle_gamma   90.00
#
_symmetry.space_group_name_H-M   'P 1'
#
loop_
_entity.id
_entity.type
_entity.pdbx_description
1 polymer ?
#
loop_
_entity_poly.entity_id
_entity_poly.type
_entity_poly.pdbx_seq_one_letter_code
_entity_poly.pdbx_strand_id
1 'polypeptide(L)'
;MATVSSYNYYTDVFIAGGTGNLGQHATRAFLKHPTKASVQILVRKESAEKAQELQELGAKLVFGDLATLSHQELCEMLKGVEVVVCILSGEARSLQLKLLKASVESGVKKFLPSSYGIDYNRLNYGVSAVLDSVKKVADEVIQSGLEYLKFSISLCLDVREQLLIVISLCLCNLGEYNPSQLFNKN
;
A
#
# COMPACT_ATOMS: atom_id res chain seq x y z
N MET A 1 -33.75 -9.55 14.29
CA MET A 1 -32.50 -8.84 14.66
C MET A 1 -31.37 -9.46 13.86
N ALA A 2 -30.95 -8.81 12.78
CA ALA A 2 -29.75 -9.23 12.06
C ALA A 2 -28.55 -8.88 12.95
N THR A 3 -27.82 -9.91 13.38
CA THR A 3 -26.54 -9.75 14.06
C THR A 3 -25.60 -8.99 13.13
N VAL A 4 -25.09 -7.85 13.58
CA VAL A 4 -24.01 -7.12 12.90
C VAL A 4 -22.89 -8.12 12.65
N SER A 5 -22.67 -8.44 11.37
CA SER A 5 -21.52 -9.21 10.93
C SER A 5 -20.28 -8.56 11.55
N SER A 6 -19.53 -9.31 12.36
CA SER A 6 -18.20 -8.89 12.79
C SER A 6 -17.39 -8.63 11.52
N TYR A 7 -17.20 -7.36 11.16
CA TYR A 7 -16.31 -7.00 10.07
C TYR A 7 -14.92 -7.50 10.44
N ASN A 8 -14.41 -8.47 9.66
CA ASN A 8 -13.05 -8.93 9.85
C ASN A 8 -12.14 -7.82 9.31
N TYR A 9 -11.24 -7.33 10.15
CA TYR A 9 -10.27 -6.32 9.76
C TYR A 9 -8.90 -6.98 9.70
N TYR A 10 -8.12 -6.65 8.68
CA TYR A 10 -6.69 -6.90 8.70
C TYR A 10 -6.05 -6.08 9.82
N THR A 11 -5.17 -6.71 10.57
CA THR A 11 -4.49 -6.14 11.73
C THR A 11 -3.01 -5.92 11.49
N ASP A 12 -2.41 -6.44 10.42
CA ASP A 12 -0.97 -6.32 10.18
C ASP A 12 -0.66 -5.66 8.84
N VAL A 13 -0.18 -4.41 8.91
CA VAL A 13 0.06 -3.53 7.76
C VAL A 13 1.54 -3.23 7.62
N PHE A 14 2.09 -3.42 6.42
CA PHE A 14 3.43 -2.99 6.04
C PHE A 14 3.36 -1.85 5.03
N ILE A 15 4.07 -0.75 5.28
CA ILE A 15 4.04 0.44 4.43
C ILE A 15 5.44 0.72 3.87
N ALA A 16 5.56 0.68 2.53
CA ALA A 16 6.71 1.19 1.81
C ALA A 16 6.50 2.68 1.47
N GLY A 17 7.46 3.53 1.81
CA GLY A 17 7.33 4.99 1.61
C GLY A 17 6.57 5.72 2.72
N GLY A 18 6.41 5.11 3.90
CA GLY A 18 5.69 5.67 5.04
C GLY A 18 6.26 6.99 5.59
N THR A 19 7.51 7.34 5.25
CA THR A 19 8.16 8.59 5.68
C THR A 19 8.10 9.72 4.63
N GLY A 20 7.56 9.46 3.44
CA GLY A 20 7.39 10.48 2.40
C GLY A 20 6.24 11.45 2.70
N ASN A 21 6.13 12.53 1.93
CA ASN A 21 5.13 13.59 2.16
C ASN A 21 3.70 13.05 2.32
N LEU A 22 3.26 12.15 1.42
CA LEU A 22 1.96 11.48 1.54
C LEU A 22 2.00 10.34 2.55
N GLY A 23 3.12 9.60 2.60
CA GLY A 23 3.28 8.43 3.46
C GLY A 23 3.13 8.73 4.94
N GLN A 24 3.61 9.88 5.42
CA GLN A 24 3.48 10.27 6.83
C GLN A 24 2.01 10.48 7.22
N HIS A 25 1.23 11.12 6.35
CA HIS A 25 -0.19 11.33 6.57
C HIS A 25 -0.95 9.99 6.60
N ALA A 26 -0.66 9.11 5.64
CA ALA A 26 -1.25 7.78 5.60
C ALA A 26 -0.88 6.95 6.84
N THR A 27 0.40 6.91 7.21
CA THR A 27 0.90 6.16 8.38
C THR A 27 0.21 6.63 9.66
N ARG A 28 0.10 7.95 9.88
CA ARG A 28 -0.63 8.50 11.04
C ARG A 28 -2.09 8.10 11.05
N ALA A 29 -2.73 8.10 9.88
CA ALA A 29 -4.12 7.72 9.78
C ALA A 29 -4.33 6.22 10.05
N PHE A 30 -3.41 5.34 9.63
CA PHE A 30 -3.41 3.92 10.04
C PHE A 30 -3.24 3.77 11.55
N LEU A 31 -2.26 4.45 12.15
CA LEU A 31 -1.99 4.38 13.59
C LEU A 31 -3.15 4.90 14.46
N LYS A 32 -3.88 5.91 13.97
CA LYS A 32 -5.04 6.48 14.66
C LYS A 32 -6.36 5.75 14.35
N HIS A 33 -6.33 4.75 13.46
CA HIS A 33 -7.55 4.06 13.05
C HIS A 33 -8.10 3.20 14.21
N PRO A 34 -9.43 3.16 14.42
CA PRO A 34 -10.04 2.42 15.54
C PRO A 34 -9.72 0.92 15.60
N THR A 35 -9.34 0.31 14.48
CA THR A 35 -8.96 -1.11 14.41
C THR A 35 -7.64 -1.41 15.10
N LYS A 36 -6.81 -0.40 15.39
CA LYS A 36 -5.51 -0.53 16.06
C LYS A 36 -4.58 -1.55 15.38
N ALA A 37 -4.55 -1.56 14.05
CA ALA A 37 -3.65 -2.42 13.29
C ALA A 37 -2.18 -2.15 13.68
N SER A 38 -1.37 -3.20 13.75
CA SER A 38 0.07 -3.09 13.82
C SER A 38 0.60 -2.54 12.50
N VAL A 39 1.25 -1.38 12.57
CA VAL A 39 1.82 -0.70 11.40
C VAL A 39 3.33 -0.83 11.42
N GLN A 40 3.87 -1.48 10.39
CA GLN A 40 5.30 -1.57 10.11
C GLN A 40 5.63 -0.63 8.95
N ILE A 41 6.68 0.17 9.07
CA ILE A 41 7.12 1.07 7.99
C ILE A 41 8.55 0.74 7.56
N LEU A 42 8.77 0.60 6.25
CA LEU A 42 10.09 0.43 5.67
C LEU A 42 10.82 1.77 5.66
N VAL A 43 11.97 1.84 6.34
CA VAL A 43 12.74 3.07 6.51
C VAL A 43 14.19 2.83 6.13
N ARG A 44 14.72 3.69 5.26
CA ARG A 44 16.16 3.72 4.97
C ARG A 44 16.90 4.35 6.15
N LYS A 45 18.10 3.87 6.48
CA LYS A 45 18.84 4.28 7.69
C LYS A 45 19.05 5.80 7.75
N GLU A 46 19.34 6.44 6.62
CA GLU A 46 19.51 7.89 6.48
C GLU A 46 18.22 8.69 6.67
N SER A 47 17.06 8.02 6.67
CA SER A 47 15.75 8.64 6.89
C SER A 47 15.17 8.33 8.27
N ALA A 48 15.96 7.75 9.19
CA ALA A 48 15.51 7.37 10.53
C ALA A 48 14.93 8.56 11.32
N GLU A 49 15.56 9.74 11.23
CA GLU A 49 15.11 10.96 11.90
C GLU A 49 13.68 11.35 11.47
N LYS A 50 13.35 11.20 10.18
CA LYS A 50 12.01 11.48 9.64
C LYS A 50 10.94 10.49 10.14
N ALA A 51 11.35 9.35 10.66
CA ALA A 51 10.47 8.30 11.15
C ALA A 51 10.25 8.38 12.67
N GLN A 52 11.02 9.20 13.40
CA GLN A 52 10.97 9.25 14.86
C GLN A 52 9.56 9.56 15.38
N GLU A 53 8.91 10.58 14.83
CA GLU A 53 7.55 10.95 15.25
C GLU A 53 6.53 9.84 14.96
N LEU A 54 6.70 9.10 13.86
CA LEU A 54 5.83 7.96 13.54
C LEU A 54 6.06 6.80 14.51
N GLN A 55 7.31 6.58 14.92
CA GLN A 55 7.67 5.58 15.92
C GLN A 55 7.07 5.92 17.29
N GLU A 56 7.13 7.18 17.72
CA GLU A 56 6.49 7.68 18.95
C GLU A 56 4.97 7.49 18.93
N LEU A 57 4.36 7.55 17.74
CA LEU A 57 2.94 7.26 17.52
C LEU A 57 2.61 5.76 17.43
N GLY A 58 3.60 4.88 17.54
CA GLY A 58 3.42 3.42 17.59
C GLY A 58 3.78 2.67 16.30
N ALA A 59 4.36 3.32 15.29
CA ALA A 59 4.88 2.61 14.12
C ALA A 59 6.10 1.76 14.49
N LYS A 60 6.14 0.52 13.99
CA LYS A 60 7.33 -0.33 14.04
C LYS A 60 8.24 0.02 12.86
N LEU A 61 9.48 0.41 13.13
CA LEU A 61 10.45 0.72 12.08
C LEU A 61 11.12 -0.57 11.60
N VAL A 62 11.06 -0.84 10.30
CA VAL A 62 11.81 -1.90 9.64
C VAL A 62 12.88 -1.23 8.78
N PHE A 63 14.15 -1.48 9.10
CA PHE A 63 15.24 -0.84 8.38
C PHE A 63 15.61 -1.61 7.12
N GLY A 64 15.64 -0.89 5.99
CA GLY A 64 16.05 -1.45 4.71
C GLY A 64 15.84 -0.49 3.56
N ASP A 65 16.49 -0.78 2.43
CA ASP A 65 16.28 -0.06 1.18
C ASP A 65 15.70 -1.03 0.15
N LEU A 66 14.51 -0.71 -0.36
CA LEU A 66 13.83 -1.54 -1.34
C LEU A 66 14.67 -1.74 -2.62
N ALA A 67 15.56 -0.81 -2.94
CA ALA A 67 16.48 -0.95 -4.07
C ALA A 67 17.49 -2.09 -3.86
N THR A 68 18.00 -2.27 -2.64
CA THR A 68 19.11 -3.19 -2.35
C THR A 68 18.69 -4.52 -1.71
N LEU A 69 17.58 -4.55 -0.96
CA LEU A 69 17.08 -5.76 -0.31
C LEU A 69 16.86 -6.89 -1.30
N SER A 70 17.33 -8.10 -1.02
CA SER A 70 17.01 -9.27 -1.84
C SER A 70 15.53 -9.64 -1.74
N HIS A 71 15.06 -10.47 -2.68
CA HIS A 71 13.70 -11.01 -2.65
C HIS A 71 13.43 -11.81 -1.36
N GLN A 72 14.41 -12.61 -0.91
CA GLN A 72 14.30 -13.39 0.32
C GLN A 72 14.21 -12.49 1.56
N GLU A 73 15.03 -11.44 1.66
CA GLU A 73 14.94 -10.48 2.77
C GLU A 73 13.57 -9.79 2.82
N LEU A 74 13.00 -9.44 1.66
CA LEU A 74 11.64 -8.92 1.59
C LEU A 74 10.61 -9.94 2.05
N CYS A 75 10.75 -11.21 1.64
CA CYS A 75 9.81 -12.25 2.06
C CYS A 75 9.85 -12.46 3.59
N GLU A 76 11.04 -12.46 4.18
CA GLU A 76 11.24 -12.52 5.64
C GLU A 76 10.60 -11.35 6.37
N MET A 77 10.78 -10.12 5.86
CA MET A 77 10.15 -8.91 6.41
C MET A 77 8.62 -8.94 6.33
N LEU A 78 8.06 -9.62 5.33
CA LEU A 78 6.62 -9.71 5.09
C LEU A 78 5.95 -10.89 5.78
N LYS A 79 6.67 -11.70 6.56
CA LYS A 79 6.07 -12.81 7.31
C LYS A 79 5.03 -12.30 8.31
N GLY A 80 3.82 -12.84 8.21
CA GLY A 80 2.70 -12.44 9.06
C GLY A 80 2.08 -11.09 8.72
N VAL A 81 2.55 -10.42 7.68
CA VAL A 81 1.90 -9.20 7.15
C VAL A 81 0.68 -9.60 6.34
N GLU A 82 -0.45 -8.95 6.61
CA GLU A 82 -1.69 -9.19 5.89
C GLU A 82 -1.89 -8.19 4.75
N VAL A 83 -1.44 -6.94 4.94
CA VAL A 83 -1.63 -5.86 3.97
C VAL A 83 -0.33 -5.13 3.68
N VAL A 84 0.00 -4.97 2.40
CA VAL A 84 1.14 -4.17 1.95
C VAL A 84 0.66 -2.92 1.24
N VAL A 85 1.14 -1.76 1.66
CA VAL A 85 0.79 -0.45 1.11
C VAL A 85 2.02 0.23 0.54
N CYS A 86 1.96 0.59 -0.75
CA CYS A 86 3.02 1.30 -1.44
C CYS A 86 2.66 2.78 -1.59
N ILE A 87 3.47 3.66 -1.00
CA ILE A 87 3.36 5.11 -1.13
C ILE A 87 4.69 5.68 -1.66
N LEU A 88 5.14 5.09 -2.77
CA LEU A 88 6.40 5.43 -3.43
C LEU A 88 6.19 6.51 -4.49
N SER A 89 7.15 7.42 -4.65
CA SER A 89 7.15 8.49 -5.64
C SER A 89 8.34 8.38 -6.59
N GLY A 90 8.28 9.09 -7.72
CA GLY A 90 9.38 9.14 -8.69
C GLY A 90 9.80 7.77 -9.19
N GLU A 91 11.11 7.55 -9.32
CA GLU A 91 11.72 6.32 -9.82
C GLU A 91 11.49 5.11 -8.91
N ALA A 92 11.31 5.33 -7.60
CA ALA A 92 11.04 4.26 -6.64
C ALA A 92 9.74 3.49 -6.95
N ARG A 93 8.83 4.06 -7.75
CA ARG A 93 7.62 3.35 -8.23
C ARG A 93 7.94 2.11 -9.06
N SER A 94 9.12 2.04 -9.68
CA SER A 94 9.59 0.84 -10.41
C SER A 94 9.90 -0.35 -9.49
N LEU A 95 10.19 -0.09 -8.21
CA LEU A 95 10.57 -1.11 -7.23
C LEU A 95 9.37 -1.86 -6.65
N GLN A 96 8.15 -1.40 -6.91
CA GLN A 96 6.93 -2.01 -6.38
C GLN A 96 6.71 -3.44 -6.89
N LEU A 97 7.19 -3.75 -8.09
CA LEU A 97 7.08 -5.08 -8.68
C LEU A 97 7.79 -6.13 -7.84
N LYS A 98 8.97 -5.77 -7.32
CA LYS A 98 9.78 -6.60 -6.45
C LYS A 98 9.06 -6.85 -5.12
N LEU A 99 8.48 -5.79 -4.54
CA LEU A 99 7.71 -5.90 -3.31
C LEU A 99 6.42 -6.72 -3.50
N LEU A 100 5.75 -6.57 -4.63
CA LEU A 100 4.56 -7.36 -4.99
C LEU A 100 4.89 -8.85 -5.03
N LYS A 101 5.96 -9.23 -5.74
CA LYS A 101 6.38 -10.64 -5.84
C LYS A 101 6.68 -11.24 -4.48
N ALA A 102 7.40 -10.51 -3.62
CA ALA A 102 7.65 -10.95 -2.25
C ALA A 102 6.36 -11.05 -1.42
N SER A 103 5.39 -10.14 -1.66
CA SER A 103 4.09 -10.16 -0.96
C SER A 103 3.29 -11.42 -1.31
N VAL A 104 3.27 -11.80 -2.59
CA VAL A 104 2.61 -13.03 -3.06
C VAL A 104 3.24 -14.25 -2.39
N GLU A 105 4.56 -14.34 -2.37
CA GLU A 105 5.29 -15.48 -1.78
C GLU A 105 5.10 -15.58 -0.26
N SER A 106 5.07 -14.44 0.44
CA SER A 106 4.86 -14.39 1.88
C SER A 106 3.40 -14.58 2.31
N GLY A 107 2.47 -14.75 1.37
CA GLY A 107 1.06 -15.01 1.65
C GLY A 107 0.27 -13.81 2.16
N VAL A 108 0.74 -12.59 1.84
CA VAL A 108 0.01 -11.33 2.04
C VAL A 108 -1.40 -11.46 1.45
N LYS A 109 -2.40 -10.83 2.06
CA LYS A 109 -3.79 -10.92 1.61
C LYS A 109 -4.16 -9.79 0.67
N LYS A 110 -3.65 -8.59 0.96
CA LYS A 110 -4.00 -7.39 0.22
C LYS A 110 -2.80 -6.54 -0.16
N PHE A 111 -2.78 -6.04 -1.39
CA PHE A 111 -1.72 -5.18 -1.91
C PHE A 111 -2.27 -3.88 -2.48
N LEU A 112 -1.72 -2.75 -2.02
CA LEU A 112 -2.11 -1.41 -2.44
C LEU A 112 -0.95 -0.77 -3.21
N PRO A 113 -1.01 -0.72 -4.55
CA PRO A 113 0.04 -0.11 -5.36
C PRO A 113 -0.01 1.43 -5.33
N SER A 114 1.15 2.07 -5.37
CA SER A 114 1.33 3.51 -5.57
C SER A 114 0.94 3.88 -6.99
N SER A 115 -0.27 4.42 -7.13
CA SER A 115 -0.93 4.75 -8.40
C SER A 115 -1.47 6.18 -8.45
N TYR A 116 -0.98 7.06 -7.57
CA TYR A 116 -1.49 8.43 -7.38
C TYR A 116 -1.00 9.40 -8.46
N GLY A 117 -1.80 10.44 -8.74
CA GLY A 117 -1.39 11.65 -9.45
C GLY A 117 -1.63 11.70 -10.97
N ILE A 118 -1.56 10.57 -11.69
CA ILE A 118 -1.78 10.55 -13.15
C ILE A 118 -2.55 9.29 -13.55
N ASP A 119 -3.61 9.45 -14.36
CA ASP A 119 -4.33 8.33 -14.99
C ASP A 119 -3.46 7.69 -16.08
N TYR A 120 -2.60 6.76 -15.67
CA TYR A 120 -1.69 6.03 -16.55
C TYR A 120 -2.42 5.10 -17.54
N ASN A 121 -3.73 4.85 -17.38
CA ASN A 121 -4.49 4.06 -18.34
C ASN A 121 -4.58 4.79 -19.69
N ARG A 122 -4.61 6.12 -19.66
CA ARG A 122 -4.72 6.99 -20.84
C ARG A 122 -3.40 7.19 -21.59
N LEU A 123 -2.30 6.67 -21.06
CA LEU A 123 -0.96 6.83 -21.64
C LEU A 123 -0.49 5.52 -22.28
N ASN A 124 0.10 5.62 -23.47
CA ASN A 124 0.74 4.48 -24.12
C ASN A 124 2.07 4.15 -23.43
N TYR A 125 2.48 2.87 -23.51
CA TYR A 125 3.82 2.46 -23.10
C TYR A 125 4.89 3.25 -23.86
N GLY A 126 6.02 3.52 -23.22
CA GLY A 126 7.15 4.26 -23.80
C GLY A 126 7.09 5.78 -23.58
N VAL A 127 5.97 6.31 -23.06
CA VAL A 127 5.86 7.75 -22.70
C VAL A 127 6.66 8.06 -21.43
N SER A 128 6.70 7.13 -20.48
CA SER A 128 7.49 7.28 -19.26
C SER A 128 7.77 5.91 -18.65
N ALA A 129 9.04 5.54 -18.52
CA ALA A 129 9.43 4.27 -17.89
C ALA A 129 8.84 4.09 -16.48
N VAL A 130 8.65 5.20 -15.75
CA VAL A 130 8.05 5.18 -14.42
C VAL A 130 6.55 4.86 -14.49
N LEU A 131 5.82 5.48 -15.41
CA LEU A 131 4.38 5.22 -15.58
C LEU A 131 4.12 3.83 -16.16
N ASP A 132 4.98 3.38 -17.09
CA ASP A 132 4.98 2.02 -17.61
C ASP A 132 5.16 1.00 -16.49
N SER A 133 6.04 1.29 -15.52
CA SER A 133 6.25 0.42 -14.36
C SER A 133 5.01 0.36 -13.46
N VAL A 134 4.34 1.50 -13.22
CA VAL A 134 3.08 1.53 -12.45
C VAL A 134 2.00 0.73 -13.17
N LYS A 135 1.93 0.81 -14.51
CA LYS A 135 0.99 0.06 -15.34
C LYS A 135 1.25 -1.45 -15.24
N LYS A 136 2.50 -1.88 -15.38
CA LYS A 136 2.92 -3.27 -15.17
C LYS A 136 2.58 -3.80 -13.78
N VAL A 137 2.82 -3.02 -12.74
CA VAL A 137 2.45 -3.40 -11.36
C VAL A 137 0.94 -3.61 -11.25
N ALA A 138 0.13 -2.73 -11.85
CA ALA A 138 -1.32 -2.89 -11.83
C ALA A 138 -1.77 -4.19 -12.52
N ASP A 139 -1.18 -4.51 -13.67
CA ASP A 139 -1.47 -5.75 -14.40
C ASP A 139 -1.03 -6.99 -13.62
N GLU A 140 0.17 -6.98 -13.02
CA GLU A 140 0.68 -8.10 -12.21
C GLU A 140 -0.13 -8.29 -10.92
N VAL A 141 -0.58 -7.20 -10.28
CA VAL A 141 -1.45 -7.29 -9.09
C VAL A 141 -2.76 -8.01 -9.44
N ILE A 142 -3.38 -7.67 -10.58
CA ILE A 142 -4.62 -8.33 -11.04
C ILE A 142 -4.38 -9.83 -11.26
N GLN A 143 -3.23 -10.20 -11.82
CA GLN A 143 -2.88 -11.61 -12.10
C GLN A 143 -2.45 -12.38 -10.85
N SER A 144 -2.01 -11.68 -9.80
CA SER A 144 -1.48 -12.30 -8.59
C SER A 144 -2.52 -13.01 -7.72
N GLY A 145 -3.82 -12.72 -7.92
CA GLY A 145 -4.90 -13.23 -7.08
C GLY A 145 -4.99 -12.58 -5.70
N LEU A 146 -4.13 -11.60 -5.38
CA LEU A 146 -4.24 -10.79 -4.16
C LEU A 146 -5.47 -9.90 -4.21
N GLU A 147 -6.09 -9.66 -3.05
CA GLU A 147 -7.02 -8.56 -2.91
C GLU A 147 -6.25 -7.27 -3.20
N TYR A 148 -6.81 -6.35 -3.99
CA TYR A 148 -6.13 -5.10 -4.28
C TYR A 148 -7.09 -3.93 -4.30
N LEU A 149 -6.57 -2.79 -3.88
CA LEU A 149 -7.27 -1.52 -3.96
C LEU A 149 -6.42 -0.55 -4.78
N LYS A 150 -6.87 -0.28 -6.01
CA LYS A 150 -6.36 0.82 -6.82
C LYS A 150 -7.08 2.09 -6.39
N PHE A 151 -6.35 3.08 -5.92
CA PHE A 151 -6.92 4.39 -5.61
C PHE A 151 -6.11 5.47 -6.32
N SER A 152 -6.77 6.15 -7.26
CA SER A 152 -6.22 7.33 -7.92
C SER A 152 -6.66 8.57 -7.14
N ILE A 153 -5.81 9.03 -6.22
CA ILE A 153 -5.99 10.35 -5.60
C ILE A 153 -5.73 11.38 -6.72
N SER A 154 -6.80 11.86 -7.34
CA SER A 154 -6.74 13.07 -8.17
C SER A 154 -6.57 14.28 -7.26
N LEU A 155 -5.77 15.23 -7.72
CA LEU A 155 -5.14 16.34 -6.97
C LEU A 155 -6.11 17.37 -6.30
N CYS A 156 -7.40 17.09 -6.10
CA CYS A 156 -8.41 18.14 -5.97
C CYS A 156 -9.31 18.12 -4.71
N LEU A 157 -9.15 17.23 -3.72
CA LEU A 157 -9.96 17.25 -2.48
C LEU A 157 -9.13 16.94 -1.23
N ASP A 158 -9.60 17.38 -0.04
CA ASP A 158 -8.89 17.27 1.25
C ASP A 158 -8.34 15.85 1.45
N VAL A 159 -7.01 15.75 1.35
CA VAL A 159 -6.24 14.49 1.37
C VAL A 159 -6.58 13.66 2.61
N ARG A 160 -7.01 14.29 3.71
CA ARG A 160 -7.32 13.61 4.97
C ARG A 160 -8.57 12.75 4.89
N GLU A 161 -9.64 13.22 4.27
CA GLU A 161 -10.89 12.44 4.19
C GLU A 161 -10.74 11.25 3.25
N GLN A 162 -10.05 11.43 2.11
CA GLN A 162 -9.79 10.31 1.20
C GLN A 162 -8.88 9.26 1.84
N LEU A 163 -7.86 9.68 2.61
CA LEU A 163 -7.01 8.73 3.33
C LEU A 163 -7.80 7.89 4.32
N LEU A 164 -8.73 8.48 5.07
CA LEU A 164 -9.56 7.71 6.02
C LEU A 164 -10.41 6.65 5.31
N ILE A 165 -11.11 7.03 4.23
CA ILE A 165 -11.92 6.08 3.45
C ILE A 165 -11.06 4.96 2.88
N VAL A 166 -9.92 5.31 2.27
CA VAL A 166 -8.99 4.33 1.69
C VAL A 166 -8.43 3.42 2.77
N ILE A 167 -8.10 3.93 3.96
CA ILE A 167 -7.56 3.14 5.07
C ILE A 167 -8.63 2.20 5.63
N SER A 168 -9.86 2.66 5.82
CA SER A 168 -10.96 1.80 6.25
C SER A 168 -11.20 0.70 5.21
N LEU A 169 -11.22 1.01 3.91
CA LEU A 169 -11.33 0.01 2.85
C LEU A 169 -10.11 -0.91 2.78
N CYS A 170 -8.92 -0.41 3.07
CA CYS A 170 -7.66 -1.16 3.11
C CYS A 170 -7.72 -2.22 4.21
N LEU A 171 -8.18 -1.83 5.39
CA LEU A 171 -8.26 -2.70 6.56
C LEU A 171 -9.47 -3.62 6.54
N CYS A 172 -10.56 -3.25 5.87
CA CYS A 172 -11.69 -4.16 5.68
C CYS A 172 -11.26 -5.38 4.87
N ASN A 173 -11.47 -6.57 5.44
CA ASN A 173 -11.51 -7.82 4.70
C ASN A 173 -12.91 -7.94 4.09
N LEU A 174 -13.02 -7.62 2.79
CA LEU A 174 -14.30 -7.62 2.08
C LEU A 174 -14.74 -9.03 1.64
N GLY A 175 -14.00 -10.09 1.99
CA GLY A 175 -14.15 -11.40 1.37
C GLY A 175 -13.76 -11.37 -0.12
N GLU A 176 -14.19 -12.36 -0.91
CA GLU A 176 -14.04 -12.34 -2.38
C GLU A 176 -14.83 -11.17 -3.00
N TYR A 177 -14.28 -9.96 -2.90
CA TYR A 177 -14.88 -8.77 -3.48
C TYR A 177 -14.18 -8.47 -4.81
N ASN A 178 -14.85 -8.80 -5.91
CA ASN A 178 -14.35 -8.62 -7.27
C ASN A 178 -14.34 -7.12 -7.65
N PRO A 179 -13.16 -6.47 -7.79
CA PRO A 179 -13.06 -5.03 -8.05
C PRO A 179 -13.67 -4.59 -9.39
N SER A 180 -13.93 -5.52 -10.31
CA SER A 180 -14.58 -5.24 -11.60
C SER A 180 -16.01 -4.71 -11.46
N GLN A 181 -16.65 -4.84 -10.29
CA GLN A 181 -17.99 -4.30 -10.05
C GLN A 181 -18.02 -2.80 -9.70
N LEU A 182 -16.90 -2.18 -9.31
CA LEU A 182 -16.84 -0.75 -8.98
C LEU A 182 -16.50 0.14 -10.18
N PHE A 183 -15.74 -0.38 -11.15
CA PHE A 183 -15.31 0.37 -12.32
C PHE A 183 -16.18 0.15 -13.56
N ASN A 184 -17.23 -0.67 -13.43
CA ASN A 184 -18.23 -0.88 -14.47
C ASN A 184 -19.54 -0.17 -14.09
N LYS A 185 -19.48 1.16 -14.05
CA LYS A 185 -20.66 2.01 -14.22
C LYS A 185 -20.38 3.01 -15.33
N ASN A 186 -20.85 2.60 -16.51
CA ASN A 186 -21.12 3.35 -17.75
C ASN A 186 -19.96 4.06 -18.42
#